data_AF-A0A9X3IQQ7-F1
#
_entry.id   AF-A0A9X3IQQ7-F1
#
_cell.length_a   1.000
_cell.length_b   1.000
_cell.length_c   1.000
_cell.angle_alpha   90.00
_cell.angle_beta   90.00
_cell.angle_gamma   90.00
#
_symmetry.space_group_name_H-M   'P 1'
#
loop_
_entity.id
_entity.type
_entity.pdbx_description
1 polymer ?
#
loop_
_entity_poly.entity_id
_entity_poly.type
_entity_poly.pdbx_seq_one_letter_code
_entity_poly.pdbx_strand_id
1 'polypeptide(L)'
;MATHYLISTAGFPNYGDEQIVRTWLAFFKKVHAHDRIILDVPFPSRAQFLFKDEFPDLLIVDTIWNLIYLAESKGITLDDTNSLFELLHGGDPRNAVPIKAMCDADSLHLLGGGYFSVDHIEFKRTFYFFALLSIIKDKNPKTKIFATGLGLTPINSDIVSAIKEYVANFDYFGVRDRVSDLFPNATLEVDDVFLSKSLRAIKINKADDNPDILVSIQPIFDDKIRKVVIENLIFFLKQHKNAKIGILEAMVPDDNWLYFGDVFNQEPDIKERLIFYDFWTLWTDGIPLALVFIFI
;
A
#
# COMPACT_ATOMS: atom_id res chain seq x y z
N MET A 1 11.51 25.72 -0.66
CA MET A 1 11.69 24.26 -0.66
C MET A 1 10.87 23.74 0.49
N ALA A 2 9.74 23.13 0.18
CA ALA A 2 8.89 22.49 1.18
C ALA A 2 9.43 21.09 1.50
N THR A 3 9.01 20.53 2.63
CA THR A 3 9.23 19.14 3.03
C THR A 3 7.89 18.43 3.09
N HIS A 4 7.75 17.36 2.31
CA HIS A 4 6.58 16.50 2.26
C HIS A 4 6.91 15.15 2.91
N TYR A 5 6.15 14.80 3.95
CA TYR A 5 6.29 13.55 4.68
C TYR A 5 5.19 12.59 4.25
N LEU A 6 5.55 11.50 3.59
CA LEU A 6 4.62 10.51 3.05
C LEU A 6 4.64 9.28 3.95
N ILE A 7 3.47 8.74 4.29
CA ILE A 7 3.31 7.59 5.18
C ILE A 7 2.56 6.51 4.40
N SER A 8 3.11 5.31 4.36
CA SER A 8 2.52 4.18 3.65
C SER A 8 2.97 2.84 4.22
N THR A 9 2.45 1.75 3.67
CA THR A 9 2.85 0.36 3.96
C THR A 9 3.92 -0.20 3.02
N ALA A 10 4.50 0.62 2.12
CA ALA A 10 5.56 0.16 1.23
C ALA A 10 6.74 -0.51 1.98
N GLY A 11 7.48 -1.37 1.30
CA GLY A 11 8.45 -2.28 1.89
C GLY A 11 7.88 -3.64 2.31
N PHE A 12 6.55 -3.82 2.25
CA PHE A 12 5.89 -5.13 2.18
C PHE A 12 5.64 -5.42 0.69
N PRO A 13 6.35 -6.39 0.05
CA PRO A 13 6.30 -6.57 -1.41
C PRO A 13 4.90 -6.97 -1.93
N ASN A 14 4.06 -5.96 -2.09
CA ASN A 14 2.71 -5.99 -2.60
C ASN A 14 2.62 -4.94 -3.70
N TYR A 15 2.58 -5.40 -4.95
CA TYR A 15 2.64 -4.57 -6.14
C TYR A 15 1.63 -3.41 -6.09
N GLY A 16 0.43 -3.63 -5.55
CA GLY A 16 -0.59 -2.59 -5.41
C GLY A 16 -0.13 -1.44 -4.52
N ASP A 17 0.22 -1.74 -3.26
CA ASP A 17 0.65 -0.74 -2.28
C ASP A 17 1.95 -0.05 -2.72
N GLU A 18 2.91 -0.80 -3.25
CA GLU A 18 4.15 -0.24 -3.78
C GLU A 18 3.89 0.69 -4.98
N GLN A 19 2.95 0.33 -5.85
CA GLN A 19 2.57 1.15 -6.99
C GLN A 19 1.83 2.44 -6.58
N ILE A 20 1.05 2.43 -5.49
CA ILE A 20 0.49 3.66 -4.91
C ILE A 20 1.63 4.61 -4.52
N VAL A 21 2.65 4.12 -3.82
CA VAL A 21 3.81 4.94 -3.43
C VAL A 21 4.58 5.44 -4.65
N ARG A 22 4.90 4.58 -5.62
CA ARG A 22 5.55 5.01 -6.89
C ARG A 22 4.75 6.11 -7.59
N THR A 23 3.42 6.03 -7.55
CA THR A 23 2.53 7.02 -8.16
C THR A 23 2.65 8.37 -7.48
N TRP A 24 2.64 8.41 -6.15
CA TRP A 24 2.85 9.65 -5.39
C TRP A 24 4.26 10.22 -5.57
N LEU A 25 5.29 9.39 -5.54
CA LEU A 25 6.66 9.84 -5.79
C LEU A 25 6.81 10.42 -7.20
N ALA A 26 6.18 9.81 -8.22
CA ALA A 26 6.14 10.34 -9.58
C ALA A 26 5.39 11.69 -9.66
N PHE A 27 4.31 11.86 -8.90
CA PHE A 27 3.60 13.13 -8.78
C PHE A 27 4.51 14.22 -8.22
N PHE A 28 5.13 14.00 -7.05
CA PHE A 28 6.02 15.00 -6.44
C PHE A 28 7.23 15.30 -7.31
N LYS A 29 7.85 14.29 -7.93
CA LYS A 29 8.94 14.51 -8.89
C LYS A 29 8.53 15.40 -10.06
N LYS A 30 7.27 15.33 -10.50
CA LYS A 30 6.75 16.11 -11.63
C LYS A 30 6.31 17.52 -11.24
N VAL A 31 5.64 17.68 -10.09
CA VAL A 31 4.98 18.94 -9.69
C VAL A 31 5.81 19.73 -8.68
N HIS A 32 6.63 19.04 -7.90
CA HIS A 32 7.37 19.54 -6.73
C HIS A 32 8.85 19.12 -6.80
N ALA A 33 9.47 19.20 -7.99
CA ALA A 33 10.78 18.61 -8.27
C ALA A 33 11.95 19.10 -7.37
N HIS A 34 11.78 20.21 -6.69
CA HIS A 34 12.78 20.79 -5.78
C HIS A 34 12.45 20.59 -4.31
N ASP A 35 11.27 20.07 -3.98
CA ASP A 35 10.85 19.85 -2.61
C ASP A 35 11.48 18.56 -2.05
N ARG A 36 11.66 18.53 -0.74
CA ARG A 36 12.20 17.36 -0.04
C ARG A 36 11.07 16.38 0.22
N ILE A 37 11.29 15.11 -0.10
CA ILE A 37 10.35 14.03 0.20
C ILE A 37 10.98 13.11 1.24
N ILE A 38 10.23 12.81 2.29
CA ILE A 38 10.55 11.77 3.27
C ILE A 38 9.45 10.72 3.17
N LEU A 39 9.82 9.46 2.94
CA LEU A 39 8.90 8.33 2.90
C LEU A 39 9.04 7.53 4.20
N ASP A 40 7.97 7.42 4.97
CA ASP A 40 7.89 6.68 6.21
C ASP A 40 7.09 5.39 6.03
N VAL A 41 7.77 4.28 6.24
CA VAL A 41 7.35 2.93 5.88
C VAL A 41 7.77 1.93 6.95
N PRO A 42 7.07 0.79 7.09
CA PRO A 42 7.41 -0.20 8.11
C PRO A 42 8.77 -0.87 7.86
N PHE A 43 9.22 -0.95 6.59
CA PHE A 43 10.49 -1.59 6.22
C PHE A 43 11.33 -0.72 5.27
N PRO A 44 12.04 0.30 5.80
CA PRO A 44 12.74 1.30 5.00
C PRO A 44 13.86 0.68 4.15
N SER A 45 14.58 -0.31 4.67
CA SER A 45 15.63 -1.01 3.93
C SER A 45 15.10 -1.73 2.69
N ARG A 46 13.88 -2.29 2.74
CA ARG A 46 13.26 -2.97 1.59
C ARG A 46 12.75 -1.94 0.58
N ALA A 47 12.03 -0.93 1.06
CA ALA A 47 11.57 0.18 0.23
C ALA A 47 12.73 0.91 -0.49
N GLN A 48 13.91 0.99 0.12
CA GLN A 48 15.09 1.54 -0.54
C GLN A 48 15.44 0.80 -1.83
N PHE A 49 15.38 -0.54 -1.84
CA PHE A 49 15.64 -1.31 -3.06
C PHE A 49 14.55 -1.16 -4.11
N LEU A 50 13.31 -0.91 -3.69
CA LEU A 50 12.19 -0.67 -4.60
C LEU A 50 12.34 0.64 -5.36
N PHE A 51 12.80 1.70 -4.69
CA PHE A 51 12.75 3.06 -5.25
C PHE A 51 14.12 3.66 -5.62
N LYS A 52 15.25 3.05 -5.23
CA LYS A 52 16.61 3.62 -5.40
C LYS A 52 16.93 4.12 -6.81
N ASP A 53 16.52 3.39 -7.85
CA ASP A 53 16.91 3.69 -9.23
C ASP A 53 16.01 4.77 -9.85
N GLU A 54 14.80 4.96 -9.31
CA GLU A 54 13.82 5.93 -9.80
C GLU A 54 13.86 7.26 -9.01
N PHE A 55 14.23 7.18 -7.72
CA PHE A 55 14.21 8.27 -6.74
C PHE A 55 15.46 8.22 -5.82
N PRO A 56 16.67 8.52 -6.35
CA PRO A 56 17.93 8.34 -5.61
C PRO A 56 18.08 9.24 -4.38
N ASP A 57 17.40 10.40 -4.36
CA ASP A 57 17.48 11.38 -3.26
C ASP A 57 16.37 11.19 -2.20
N LEU A 58 15.56 10.13 -2.31
CA LEU A 58 14.46 9.86 -1.39
C LEU A 58 15.00 9.45 -0.02
N LEU A 59 14.64 10.18 1.03
CA LEU A 59 14.90 9.76 2.40
C LEU A 59 13.80 8.81 2.85
N ILE A 60 14.16 7.56 3.19
CA ILE A 60 13.21 6.55 3.64
C ILE A 60 13.48 6.21 5.12
N VAL A 61 12.43 6.24 5.94
CA VAL A 61 12.47 6.04 7.40
C VAL A 61 11.30 5.16 7.86
N ASP A 62 11.22 4.87 9.16
CA ASP A 62 10.18 4.08 9.83
C ASP A 62 9.70 4.75 11.13
N THR A 63 9.66 6.07 11.15
CA THR A 63 9.57 6.85 12.40
C THR A 63 8.19 6.74 13.02
N ILE A 64 7.14 7.06 12.26
CA ILE A 64 5.78 6.98 12.75
C ILE A 64 5.36 5.51 12.96
N TRP A 65 5.90 4.59 12.16
CA TRP A 65 5.73 3.16 12.38
C TRP A 65 6.31 2.71 13.74
N ASN A 66 7.53 3.13 14.07
CA ASN A 66 8.12 2.89 15.39
C ASN A 66 7.30 3.54 16.52
N LEU A 67 6.70 4.71 16.30
CA LEU A 67 5.81 5.35 17.28
C LEU A 67 4.54 4.54 17.53
N ILE A 68 3.87 4.04 16.49
CA ILE A 68 2.65 3.24 16.69
C ILE A 68 2.96 1.87 17.31
N TYR A 69 4.13 1.28 17.02
CA TYR A 69 4.59 0.05 17.69
C TYR A 69 4.85 0.31 19.17
N LEU A 70 5.48 1.45 19.49
CA LEU A 70 5.74 1.85 20.87
C LEU A 70 4.45 2.14 21.63
N ALA A 71 3.48 2.83 21.00
CA ALA A 71 2.16 3.09 21.57
C ALA A 71 1.46 1.80 21.96
N GLU A 72 1.38 0.84 21.04
CA GLU A 72 0.77 -0.45 21.30
C GLU A 72 1.52 -1.22 22.40
N SER A 73 2.86 -1.28 22.35
CA SER A 73 3.65 -2.02 23.34
C SER A 73 3.48 -1.49 24.77
N LYS A 74 3.15 -0.20 24.90
CA LYS A 74 2.88 0.48 26.17
C LYS A 74 1.41 0.39 26.60
N GLY A 75 0.54 -0.18 25.75
CA GLY A 75 -0.90 -0.23 25.99
C GLY A 75 -1.56 1.15 25.99
N ILE A 76 -0.94 2.15 25.35
CA ILE A 76 -1.52 3.50 25.21
C ILE A 76 -2.74 3.37 24.29
N THR A 77 -3.89 3.87 24.71
CA THR A 77 -5.12 3.81 23.93
C THR A 77 -5.28 5.04 23.03
N LEU A 78 -6.16 4.96 22.02
CA LEU A 78 -6.41 6.07 21.08
C LEU A 78 -6.97 7.33 21.76
N ASP A 79 -7.63 7.19 22.90
CA ASP A 79 -8.18 8.29 23.70
C ASP A 79 -7.17 8.91 24.69
N ASP A 80 -6.02 8.26 24.94
CA ASP A 80 -4.95 8.80 25.78
C ASP A 80 -4.04 9.76 25.01
N THR A 81 -4.63 10.91 24.65
CA THR A 81 -3.97 12.00 23.92
C THR A 81 -2.69 12.50 24.58
N ASN A 82 -2.61 12.51 25.92
CA ASN A 82 -1.42 12.96 26.64
C ASN A 82 -0.27 11.98 26.43
N SER A 83 -0.50 10.68 26.61
CA SER A 83 0.56 9.69 26.36
C SER A 83 1.00 9.66 24.90
N LEU A 84 0.07 9.81 23.95
CA LEU A 84 0.39 9.92 22.52
C LEU A 84 1.20 11.18 22.20
N PHE A 85 0.88 12.31 22.82
CA PHE A 85 1.67 13.54 22.73
C PHE A 85 3.08 13.33 23.28
N GLU A 86 3.22 12.68 24.43
CA GLU A 86 4.54 12.38 25.00
C GLU A 86 5.37 11.45 24.11
N LEU A 87 4.77 10.59 23.27
CA LEU A 87 5.54 9.80 22.29
C LEU A 87 6.24 10.68 21.24
N LEU A 88 5.64 11.82 20.87
CA LEU A 88 6.22 12.78 19.94
C LEU A 88 7.30 13.68 20.58
N HIS A 89 7.41 13.69 21.90
CA HIS A 89 8.31 14.57 22.65
C HIS A 89 9.28 13.84 23.59
N GLY A 90 9.10 12.53 23.77
CA GLY A 90 9.64 11.78 24.91
C GLY A 90 10.73 10.77 24.59
N GLY A 91 11.92 11.04 25.14
CA GLY A 91 12.77 10.06 25.83
C GLY A 91 13.72 9.19 25.01
N ASP A 92 13.39 8.82 23.77
CA ASP A 92 14.29 7.99 22.95
C ASP A 92 15.16 8.85 22.00
N PRO A 93 16.44 9.09 22.32
CA PRO A 93 17.32 9.89 21.48
C PRO A 93 17.51 9.29 20.09
N ARG A 94 17.23 8.00 19.88
CA ARG A 94 17.28 7.35 18.56
C ARG A 94 16.22 7.91 17.61
N ASN A 95 15.08 8.35 18.15
CA ASN A 95 13.95 8.82 17.36
C ASN A 95 13.80 10.35 17.37
N ALA A 96 14.56 11.08 18.19
CA ALA A 96 14.39 12.53 18.34
C ALA A 96 14.60 13.31 17.03
N VAL A 97 15.64 12.99 16.26
CA VAL A 97 15.93 13.64 14.96
C VAL A 97 14.84 13.35 13.92
N PRO A 98 14.45 12.09 13.67
CA PRO A 98 13.42 11.83 12.67
C PRO A 98 12.01 12.28 13.10
N ILE A 99 11.66 12.20 14.39
CA ILE A 99 10.40 12.78 14.90
C ILE A 99 10.37 14.28 14.64
N LYS A 100 11.47 14.99 14.91
CA LYS A 100 11.58 16.42 14.60
C LYS A 100 11.38 16.68 13.11
N ALA A 101 11.97 15.87 12.23
CA ALA A 101 11.80 16.01 10.78
C ALA A 101 10.33 15.83 10.34
N MET A 102 9.59 14.90 10.96
CA MET A 102 8.16 14.73 10.75
C MET A 102 7.36 15.94 11.26
N CYS A 103 7.59 16.38 12.50
CA CYS A 103 6.87 17.50 13.11
C CYS A 103 7.13 18.86 12.42
N ASP A 104 8.31 19.04 11.83
CA ASP A 104 8.69 20.25 11.10
C ASP A 104 8.22 20.24 9.63
N ALA A 105 7.69 19.13 9.11
CA ALA A 105 7.27 19.02 7.72
C ALA A 105 6.13 20.01 7.38
N ASP A 106 6.17 20.56 6.17
CA ASP A 106 5.14 21.47 5.66
C ASP A 106 3.82 20.72 5.41
N SER A 107 3.92 19.44 5.03
CA SER A 107 2.76 18.58 4.86
C SER A 107 3.03 17.11 5.20
N LEU A 108 2.03 16.46 5.79
CA LEU A 108 1.98 15.04 6.09
C LEU A 108 0.93 14.39 5.19
N HIS A 109 1.27 13.26 4.55
CA HIS A 109 0.41 12.55 3.62
C HIS A 109 0.30 11.09 4.04
N LEU A 110 -0.87 10.69 4.49
CA LEU A 110 -1.21 9.30 4.73
C LEU A 110 -1.73 8.70 3.42
N LEU A 111 -0.87 7.95 2.74
CA LEU A 111 -1.15 7.47 1.39
C LEU A 111 -2.18 6.34 1.41
N GLY A 112 -2.88 6.18 0.27
CA GLY A 112 -3.89 5.15 0.04
C GLY A 112 -3.44 3.72 0.27
N GLY A 113 -4.41 2.82 0.31
CA GLY A 113 -4.18 1.39 0.57
C GLY A 113 -5.22 0.81 1.52
N GLY A 114 -5.16 -0.50 1.71
CA GLY A 114 -6.12 -1.28 2.51
C GLY A 114 -5.55 -1.79 3.84
N TYR A 115 -4.79 -0.97 4.56
CA TYR A 115 -4.02 -1.39 5.74
C TYR A 115 -4.63 -0.94 7.08
N PHE A 116 -5.92 -0.58 7.07
CA PHE A 116 -6.72 -0.30 8.26
C PHE A 116 -7.75 -1.41 8.45
N SER A 117 -7.62 -2.15 9.54
CA SER A 117 -8.52 -3.27 9.83
C SER A 117 -8.54 -3.58 11.33
N VAL A 118 -9.72 -3.94 11.85
CA VAL A 118 -9.87 -4.44 13.23
C VAL A 118 -9.67 -5.95 13.36
N ASP A 119 -9.63 -6.67 12.23
CA ASP A 119 -9.57 -8.13 12.22
C ASP A 119 -8.14 -8.66 12.40
N HIS A 120 -7.14 -7.81 12.15
CA HIS A 120 -5.72 -8.16 12.29
C HIS A 120 -5.02 -7.15 13.21
N ILE A 121 -4.32 -7.64 14.24
CA ILE A 121 -3.59 -6.78 15.19
C ILE A 121 -2.53 -5.91 14.48
N GLU A 122 -1.94 -6.43 13.41
CA GLU A 122 -0.95 -5.75 12.57
C GLU A 122 -1.52 -4.50 11.88
N PHE A 123 -2.81 -4.52 11.52
CA PHE A 123 -3.51 -3.40 10.91
C PHE A 123 -4.29 -2.57 11.92
N LYS A 124 -4.70 -3.13 13.07
CA LYS A 124 -5.42 -2.36 14.10
C LYS A 124 -4.58 -1.21 14.66
N ARG A 125 -3.26 -1.38 14.76
CA ARG A 125 -2.34 -0.31 15.19
C ARG A 125 -2.28 0.88 14.24
N THR A 126 -2.61 0.73 12.96
CA THR A 126 -2.45 1.82 11.98
C THR A 126 -3.44 2.95 12.25
N PHE A 127 -4.52 2.68 13.00
CA PHE A 127 -5.42 3.73 13.52
C PHE A 127 -4.72 4.78 14.40
N TYR A 128 -3.54 4.49 14.99
CA TYR A 128 -2.75 5.50 15.71
C TYR A 128 -2.22 6.62 14.79
N PHE A 129 -2.12 6.40 13.47
CA PHE A 129 -1.71 7.46 12.54
C PHE A 129 -2.63 8.67 12.63
N PHE A 130 -3.94 8.47 12.69
CA PHE A 130 -4.89 9.59 12.78
C PHE A 130 -4.63 10.44 14.03
N ALA A 131 -4.45 9.80 15.18
CA ALA A 131 -4.18 10.50 16.44
C ALA A 131 -2.86 11.26 16.41
N LEU A 132 -1.76 10.61 16.02
CA LEU A 132 -0.43 11.23 15.98
C LEU A 132 -0.38 12.41 15.00
N LEU A 133 -0.95 12.26 13.79
CA LEU A 133 -0.98 13.32 12.79
C LEU A 133 -1.84 14.51 13.24
N SER A 134 -2.98 14.24 13.88
CA SER A 134 -3.83 15.28 14.49
C SER A 134 -3.06 16.07 15.56
N ILE A 135 -2.35 15.37 16.47
CA ILE A 135 -1.57 16.03 17.53
C ILE A 135 -0.46 16.90 16.95
N ILE A 136 0.23 16.45 15.90
CA ILE A 136 1.25 17.26 15.21
C ILE A 136 0.62 18.54 14.66
N LYS A 137 -0.54 18.43 14.00
CA LYS A 137 -1.25 19.59 13.45
C LYS A 137 -1.73 20.56 14.54
N ASP A 138 -2.20 20.06 15.69
CA ASP A 138 -2.60 20.92 16.81
C ASP A 138 -1.43 21.76 17.33
N LYS A 139 -0.21 21.22 17.30
CA LYS A 139 1.01 21.93 17.72
C LYS A 139 1.58 22.83 16.63
N ASN A 140 1.38 22.48 15.37
CA ASN A 140 1.76 23.29 14.23
C ASN A 140 0.58 23.46 13.25
N PRO A 141 -0.34 24.42 13.50
CA PRO A 141 -1.55 24.59 12.69
C PRO A 141 -1.29 24.96 11.22
N LYS A 142 -0.05 25.27 10.86
CA LYS A 142 0.35 25.53 9.47
C LYS A 142 0.64 24.25 8.68
N THR A 143 1.01 23.16 9.36
CA THR A 143 1.24 21.86 8.73
C THR A 143 -0.06 21.37 8.10
N LYS A 144 0.03 20.99 6.83
CA LYS A 144 -1.07 20.39 6.10
C LYS A 144 -1.09 18.90 6.30
N ILE A 145 -2.24 18.31 6.60
CA ILE A 145 -2.37 16.85 6.73
C ILE A 145 -3.41 16.34 5.75
N PHE A 146 -3.00 15.37 4.94
CA PHE A 146 -3.80 14.79 3.86
C PHE A 146 -3.86 13.27 4.05
N ALA A 147 -5.03 12.70 3.81
CA ALA A 147 -5.20 11.27 3.60
C ALA A 147 -5.91 11.08 2.27
N THR A 148 -5.47 10.13 1.45
CA THR A 148 -6.02 9.87 0.11
C THR A 148 -6.27 8.38 -0.09
N GLY A 149 -7.29 8.02 -0.84
CA GLY A 149 -7.53 6.65 -1.31
C GLY A 149 -7.57 5.58 -0.21
N LEU A 150 -7.94 5.93 1.03
CA LEU A 150 -7.92 4.98 2.15
C LEU A 150 -9.04 3.95 2.03
N GLY A 151 -8.71 2.67 2.20
CA GLY A 151 -9.65 1.62 2.54
C GLY A 151 -9.64 1.41 4.06
N LEU A 152 -10.76 1.64 4.73
CA LEU A 152 -10.89 1.63 6.18
C LEU A 152 -11.54 0.36 6.73
N THR A 153 -12.02 -0.54 5.86
CA THR A 153 -12.76 -1.73 6.30
C THR A 153 -11.89 -3.00 6.30
N PRO A 154 -12.12 -3.92 7.26
CA PRO A 154 -13.18 -3.91 8.27
C PRO A 154 -12.89 -2.99 9.47
N ILE A 155 -13.90 -2.26 9.93
CA ILE A 155 -13.82 -1.32 11.07
C ILE A 155 -15.12 -1.36 11.87
N ASN A 156 -15.02 -1.14 13.18
CA ASN A 156 -16.17 -1.15 14.09
C ASN A 156 -16.49 0.26 14.63
N SER A 157 -17.66 0.42 15.25
CA SER A 157 -18.14 1.70 15.78
C SER A 157 -17.24 2.30 16.87
N ASP A 158 -16.53 1.46 17.63
CA ASP A 158 -15.67 1.92 18.72
C ASP A 158 -14.44 2.63 18.15
N ILE A 159 -13.80 2.04 17.13
CA ILE A 159 -12.69 2.69 16.43
C ILE A 159 -13.16 3.94 15.70
N VAL A 160 -14.30 3.89 14.99
CA VAL A 160 -14.86 5.07 14.31
C VAL A 160 -15.06 6.22 15.31
N SER A 161 -15.62 5.92 16.49
CA SER A 161 -15.85 6.92 17.53
C SER A 161 -14.52 7.45 18.10
N ALA A 162 -13.53 6.58 18.30
CA ALA A 162 -12.23 6.95 18.85
C ALA A 162 -11.40 7.85 17.93
N ILE A 163 -11.52 7.71 16.60
CA ILE A 163 -10.70 8.50 15.64
C ILE A 163 -11.44 9.68 15.01
N LYS A 164 -12.75 9.84 15.27
CA LYS A 164 -13.60 10.85 14.62
C LYS A 164 -13.04 12.27 14.73
N GLU A 165 -12.64 12.69 15.92
CA GLU A 165 -12.12 14.04 16.15
C GLU A 165 -10.73 14.22 15.50
N TYR A 166 -9.92 13.17 15.44
CA TYR A 166 -8.64 13.21 14.73
C TYR A 166 -8.81 13.35 13.22
N VAL A 167 -9.76 12.62 12.63
CA VAL A 167 -10.09 12.71 11.20
C VAL A 167 -10.63 14.10 10.84
N ALA A 168 -11.42 14.73 11.73
CA ALA A 168 -11.92 16.09 11.52
C ALA A 168 -10.81 17.14 11.40
N ASN A 169 -9.62 16.84 11.92
CA ASN A 169 -8.46 17.72 11.83
C ASN A 169 -7.75 17.65 10.47
N PHE A 170 -8.11 16.72 9.58
CA PHE A 170 -7.44 16.61 8.27
C PHE A 170 -7.84 17.74 7.31
N ASP A 171 -6.86 18.27 6.55
CA ASP A 171 -7.14 19.24 5.48
C ASP A 171 -7.83 18.58 4.28
N TYR A 172 -7.56 17.29 4.07
CA TYR A 172 -8.26 16.43 3.13
C TYR A 172 -8.29 15.01 3.66
N PHE A 173 -9.43 14.34 3.53
CA PHE A 173 -9.61 12.97 3.96
C PHE A 173 -10.36 12.18 2.88
N GLY A 174 -9.61 11.49 2.03
CA GLY A 174 -10.13 10.71 0.91
C GLY A 174 -10.24 9.22 1.23
N VAL A 175 -11.34 8.60 0.82
CA VAL A 175 -11.60 7.16 0.95
C VAL A 175 -12.00 6.57 -0.39
N ARG A 176 -11.56 5.33 -0.67
CA ARG A 176 -11.69 4.73 -2.02
C ARG A 176 -12.98 3.96 -2.27
N ASP A 177 -13.77 3.72 -1.22
CA ASP A 177 -14.99 2.91 -1.30
C ASP A 177 -16.07 3.40 -0.32
N ARG A 178 -17.32 3.09 -0.65
CA ARG A 178 -18.50 3.55 0.11
C ARG A 178 -18.58 3.00 1.53
N VAL A 179 -17.97 1.84 1.78
CA VAL A 179 -18.00 1.23 3.11
C VAL A 179 -16.99 1.89 4.06
N SER A 180 -15.97 2.54 3.49
CA SER A 180 -15.01 3.38 4.21
C SER A 180 -15.47 4.84 4.38
N ASP A 181 -16.55 5.26 3.70
CA ASP A 181 -17.17 6.59 3.81
C ASP A 181 -17.98 6.75 5.09
N LEU A 182 -17.26 6.86 6.21
CA LEU A 182 -17.80 6.80 7.58
C LEU A 182 -17.77 8.15 8.31
N PHE A 183 -17.08 9.15 7.76
CA PHE A 183 -16.83 10.44 8.42
C PHE A 183 -17.45 11.61 7.63
N PRO A 184 -18.07 12.60 8.29
CA PRO A 184 -18.74 13.71 7.59
C PRO A 184 -17.84 14.54 6.66
N ASN A 185 -16.54 14.60 6.93
CA ASN A 185 -15.54 15.31 6.12
C ASN A 185 -14.79 14.39 5.15
N ALA A 186 -15.18 13.12 5.04
CA ALA A 186 -14.59 12.22 4.06
C ALA A 186 -15.04 12.60 2.63
N THR A 187 -14.13 12.43 1.68
CA THR A 187 -14.40 12.55 0.25
C THR A 187 -14.30 11.15 -0.35
N LEU A 188 -15.40 10.65 -0.91
CA LEU A 188 -15.38 9.42 -1.68
C LEU A 188 -14.68 9.66 -3.02
N GLU A 189 -13.57 8.97 -3.24
CA GLU A 189 -12.73 9.09 -4.43
C GLU A 189 -12.33 7.72 -4.99
N VAL A 190 -11.53 7.72 -6.05
CA VAL A 190 -10.94 6.48 -6.58
C VAL A 190 -9.62 6.18 -5.85
N ASP A 191 -9.18 4.93 -5.92
CA ASP A 191 -7.86 4.54 -5.39
C ASP A 191 -6.72 5.36 -6.04
N ASP A 192 -5.70 5.69 -5.26
CA ASP A 192 -4.55 6.49 -5.69
C ASP A 192 -3.84 5.89 -6.91
N VAL A 193 -3.90 4.57 -7.09
CA VAL A 193 -3.31 3.88 -8.25
C VAL A 193 -3.87 4.39 -9.58
N PHE A 194 -5.08 4.95 -9.62
CA PHE A 194 -5.67 5.47 -10.86
C PHE A 194 -4.95 6.74 -11.38
N LEU A 195 -4.23 7.48 -10.53
CA LEU A 195 -3.40 8.61 -10.95
C LEU A 195 -2.20 8.17 -11.79
N SER A 196 -1.77 6.92 -11.63
CA SER A 196 -0.54 6.37 -12.24
C SER A 196 -0.50 6.49 -13.76
N LYS A 197 -1.64 6.34 -14.46
CA LYS A 197 -1.73 6.45 -15.92
C LYS A 197 -1.33 7.84 -16.41
N SER A 198 -1.82 8.88 -15.75
CA SER A 198 -1.54 10.28 -16.09
C SER A 198 -0.08 10.66 -15.81
N LEU A 199 0.53 9.97 -14.85
CA LEU A 199 1.91 10.16 -14.40
C LEU A 199 2.89 9.22 -15.11
N ARG A 200 2.40 8.26 -15.90
CA ARG A 200 3.18 7.15 -16.48
C ARG A 200 3.98 6.40 -15.41
N ALA A 201 3.40 6.25 -14.23
CA ALA A 201 4.04 5.64 -13.07
C ALA A 201 3.94 4.11 -13.07
N ILE A 202 2.99 3.51 -13.80
CA ILE A 202 2.97 2.06 -14.04
C ILE A 202 3.95 1.74 -15.17
N LYS A 203 4.88 0.82 -14.91
CA LYS A 203 5.73 0.23 -15.94
C LYS A 203 4.95 -0.86 -16.67
N ILE A 204 4.98 -0.80 -18.00
CA ILE A 204 4.39 -1.80 -18.88
C ILE A 204 5.51 -2.36 -19.73
N ASN A 205 5.72 -3.68 -19.64
CA ASN A 205 6.64 -4.38 -20.51
C ASN A 205 5.96 -4.57 -21.89
N LYS A 206 6.62 -4.12 -22.95
CA LYS A 206 6.13 -4.17 -24.34
C LYS A 206 6.96 -5.09 -25.23
N ALA A 207 7.67 -6.06 -24.65
CA ALA A 207 8.38 -7.06 -25.43
C ALA A 207 7.42 -7.84 -26.35
N ASP A 208 7.91 -8.19 -27.54
CA ASP A 208 7.11 -8.86 -28.58
C ASP A 208 6.71 -10.30 -28.19
N ASP A 209 7.37 -10.88 -27.18
CA ASP A 209 7.18 -12.25 -26.72
C ASP A 209 6.33 -12.39 -25.45
N ASN A 210 5.70 -11.29 -25.01
CA ASN A 210 4.77 -11.24 -23.87
C ASN A 210 3.65 -12.31 -23.94
N PRO A 211 3.09 -12.70 -22.79
CA PRO A 211 2.01 -13.66 -22.71
C PRO A 211 0.71 -13.11 -23.29
N ASP A 212 -0.10 -14.00 -23.86
CA ASP A 212 -1.43 -13.66 -24.36
C ASP A 212 -2.44 -13.48 -23.22
N ILE A 213 -2.26 -14.25 -22.14
CA ILE A 213 -3.14 -14.30 -20.96
C ILE A 213 -2.30 -14.05 -19.71
N LEU A 214 -2.71 -13.09 -18.88
CA LEU A 214 -2.18 -12.90 -17.54
C LEU A 214 -3.14 -13.43 -16.48
N VAL A 215 -2.59 -14.10 -15.48
CA VAL A 215 -3.32 -14.68 -14.36
C VAL A 215 -2.68 -14.21 -13.07
N SER A 216 -3.46 -13.50 -12.25
CA SER A 216 -3.11 -13.10 -10.89
C SER A 216 -4.16 -13.69 -9.96
N ILE A 217 -3.74 -14.51 -9.00
CA ILE A 217 -4.66 -15.23 -8.10
C ILE A 217 -4.26 -14.94 -6.66
N GLN A 218 -5.18 -14.32 -5.94
CA GLN A 218 -5.05 -14.14 -4.49
C GLN A 218 -5.32 -15.46 -3.75
N PRO A 219 -4.88 -15.57 -2.49
CA PRO A 219 -5.15 -16.76 -1.72
C PRO A 219 -6.63 -17.04 -1.45
N ILE A 220 -7.08 -18.26 -1.78
CA ILE A 220 -8.47 -18.72 -1.58
C ILE A 220 -8.49 -19.77 -0.45
N PHE A 221 -8.88 -19.33 0.75
CA PHE A 221 -8.86 -20.18 1.94
C PHE A 221 -10.01 -21.20 2.01
N ASP A 222 -11.12 -20.96 1.31
CA ASP A 222 -12.23 -21.92 1.23
C ASP A 222 -11.95 -22.99 0.16
N ASP A 223 -11.81 -24.25 0.58
CA ASP A 223 -11.48 -25.37 -0.30
C ASP A 223 -12.51 -25.61 -1.43
N LYS A 224 -13.81 -25.35 -1.18
CA LYS A 224 -14.86 -25.56 -2.17
C LYS A 224 -14.83 -24.46 -3.22
N ILE A 225 -14.71 -23.21 -2.79
CA ILE A 225 -14.56 -22.06 -3.70
C ILE A 225 -13.29 -22.22 -4.51
N ARG A 226 -12.18 -22.59 -3.86
CA ARG A 226 -10.90 -22.86 -4.51
C ARG A 226 -11.04 -23.89 -5.62
N LYS A 227 -11.67 -25.04 -5.34
CA LYS A 227 -11.87 -26.10 -6.34
C LYS A 227 -12.64 -25.57 -7.56
N VAL A 228 -13.74 -24.86 -7.33
CA VAL A 228 -14.56 -24.30 -8.42
C VAL A 228 -13.79 -23.27 -9.25
N VAL A 229 -13.03 -22.38 -8.61
CA VAL A 229 -12.20 -21.39 -9.30
C VAL A 229 -11.16 -22.07 -10.19
N ILE A 230 -10.46 -23.07 -9.66
CA ILE A 230 -9.43 -23.81 -10.40
C ILE A 230 -10.05 -24.58 -11.57
N GLU A 231 -11.15 -25.29 -11.38
CA GLU A 231 -11.84 -26.02 -12.46
C GLU A 231 -12.24 -25.09 -13.61
N ASN A 232 -12.77 -23.90 -13.29
CA ASN A 232 -13.14 -22.89 -14.29
C ASN A 232 -11.93 -22.30 -14.99
N LEU A 233 -10.84 -22.02 -14.26
CA LEU A 233 -9.59 -21.53 -14.85
C LEU A 233 -9.01 -22.56 -15.83
N ILE A 234 -8.91 -23.84 -15.43
CA ILE A 234 -8.42 -24.91 -16.30
C ILE A 234 -9.32 -25.06 -17.53
N PHE A 235 -10.64 -25.06 -17.35
CA PHE A 235 -11.58 -25.13 -18.47
C PHE A 235 -11.35 -23.98 -19.45
N PHE A 236 -11.20 -22.74 -18.96
CA PHE A 236 -10.91 -21.57 -19.78
C PHE A 236 -9.58 -21.70 -20.53
N LEU A 237 -8.50 -22.09 -19.85
CA LEU A 237 -7.17 -22.24 -20.45
C LEU A 237 -7.12 -23.37 -21.50
N LYS A 238 -7.95 -24.41 -21.37
CA LYS A 238 -8.11 -25.47 -22.38
C LYS A 238 -8.77 -24.99 -23.68
N GLN A 239 -9.58 -23.93 -23.63
CA GLN A 239 -10.14 -23.31 -24.84
C GLN A 239 -9.09 -22.45 -25.58
N HIS A 240 -7.97 -22.11 -24.93
CA HIS A 240 -6.92 -21.23 -25.46
C HIS A 240 -5.60 -21.99 -25.63
N LYS A 241 -5.61 -23.06 -26.43
CA LYS A 241 -4.50 -24.04 -26.54
C LYS A 241 -3.17 -23.47 -27.01
N ASN A 242 -3.18 -22.37 -27.77
CA ASN A 242 -1.99 -21.76 -28.34
C ASN A 242 -1.52 -20.51 -27.56
N ALA A 243 -2.24 -20.11 -26.51
CA ALA A 243 -1.92 -18.91 -25.75
C ALA A 243 -0.72 -19.13 -24.82
N LYS A 244 0.23 -18.21 -24.80
CA LYS A 244 1.21 -18.11 -23.71
C LYS A 244 0.53 -17.54 -22.46
N ILE A 245 0.85 -18.09 -21.30
CA ILE A 245 0.17 -17.75 -20.04
C ILE A 245 1.20 -17.20 -19.06
N GLY A 246 1.05 -15.95 -18.65
CA GLY A 246 1.85 -15.34 -17.58
C GLY A 246 1.16 -15.47 -16.24
N ILE A 247 1.85 -16.04 -15.26
CA ILE A 247 1.41 -16.05 -13.86
C ILE A 247 2.10 -14.89 -13.15
N LEU A 248 1.33 -14.05 -12.48
CA LEU A 248 1.81 -12.87 -11.79
C LEU A 248 1.95 -13.13 -10.29
N GLU A 249 3.08 -12.72 -9.74
CA GLU A 249 3.32 -12.59 -8.31
C GLU A 249 3.20 -11.13 -7.91
N ALA A 250 1.98 -10.71 -7.57
CA ALA A 250 1.68 -9.36 -7.13
C ALA A 250 1.87 -9.17 -5.61
N MET A 251 1.79 -10.22 -4.78
CA MET A 251 1.92 -10.14 -3.32
C MET A 251 2.79 -11.28 -2.76
N VAL A 252 3.94 -10.97 -2.18
CA VAL A 252 4.91 -11.97 -1.67
C VAL A 252 4.83 -12.13 -0.16
N PRO A 253 4.78 -13.36 0.39
CA PRO A 253 4.69 -14.67 -0.26
C PRO A 253 3.25 -15.17 -0.46
N ASP A 254 2.28 -14.29 -0.29
CA ASP A 254 0.89 -14.67 -0.03
C ASP A 254 0.09 -14.99 -1.30
N ASP A 255 0.46 -14.44 -2.45
CA ASP A 255 -0.16 -14.80 -3.72
C ASP A 255 0.10 -16.28 -3.99
N ASN A 256 -0.95 -16.97 -4.42
CA ASN A 256 -0.95 -18.42 -4.47
C ASN A 256 -0.36 -18.96 -5.78
N TRP A 257 0.88 -18.58 -6.10
CA TRP A 257 1.67 -19.14 -7.21
C TRP A 257 1.87 -20.65 -7.10
N LEU A 258 1.44 -21.22 -5.97
CA LEU A 258 1.74 -22.55 -5.49
C LEU A 258 0.52 -23.43 -5.16
N TYR A 259 -0.68 -23.13 -5.65
CA TYR A 259 -1.57 -24.28 -5.97
C TYR A 259 -0.98 -25.15 -7.11
N PHE A 260 0.15 -24.71 -7.69
CA PHE A 260 0.56 -24.95 -9.07
C PHE A 260 1.92 -25.64 -9.22
N GLY A 261 2.22 -26.60 -8.35
CA GLY A 261 2.83 -27.83 -8.84
C GLY A 261 1.72 -28.78 -9.32
N ASP A 262 0.94 -29.29 -8.37
CA ASP A 262 0.11 -30.48 -8.56
C ASP A 262 -1.08 -30.30 -9.48
N VAL A 263 -1.75 -29.14 -9.46
CA VAL A 263 -2.87 -28.87 -10.37
C VAL A 263 -2.40 -28.88 -11.82
N PHE A 264 -1.31 -28.17 -12.13
CA PHE A 264 -0.78 -28.14 -13.50
C PHE A 264 0.06 -29.37 -13.85
N ASN A 265 0.54 -30.15 -12.88
CA ASN A 265 1.12 -31.48 -13.13
C ASN A 265 0.10 -32.43 -13.77
N GLN A 266 -1.20 -32.23 -13.51
CA GLN A 266 -2.29 -32.99 -14.14
C GLN A 266 -2.67 -32.43 -15.53
N GLU A 267 -2.12 -31.28 -15.93
CA GLU A 267 -2.45 -30.56 -17.15
C GLU A 267 -1.15 -30.14 -17.90
N PRO A 268 -0.34 -31.11 -18.40
CA PRO A 268 0.99 -30.85 -18.94
C PRO A 268 1.00 -29.84 -20.09
N ASP A 269 0.00 -29.89 -20.98
CA ASP A 269 -0.15 -28.94 -22.09
C ASP A 269 -0.33 -27.49 -21.64
N ILE A 270 -0.95 -27.27 -20.46
CA ILE A 270 -1.07 -25.94 -19.87
C ILE A 270 0.26 -25.56 -19.25
N LYS A 271 0.85 -26.48 -18.48
CA LYS A 271 2.10 -26.26 -17.75
C LYS A 271 3.25 -25.82 -18.66
N GLU A 272 3.40 -26.43 -19.84
CA GLU A 272 4.44 -26.09 -20.81
C GLU A 272 4.34 -24.66 -21.38
N ARG A 273 3.18 -24.01 -21.23
CA ARG A 273 2.92 -22.64 -21.74
C ARG A 273 3.00 -21.58 -20.65
N LEU A 274 3.24 -21.97 -19.40
CA LEU A 274 3.32 -21.05 -18.26
C LEU A 274 4.66 -20.33 -18.23
N ILE A 275 4.60 -19.03 -17.97
CA ILE A 275 5.74 -18.17 -17.69
C ILE A 275 5.47 -17.51 -16.35
N PHE A 276 6.40 -17.62 -15.42
CA PHE A 276 6.26 -17.00 -14.11
C PHE A 276 6.90 -15.61 -14.11
N TYR A 277 6.16 -14.62 -13.63
CA TYR A 277 6.64 -13.27 -13.41
C TYR A 277 6.64 -12.99 -11.91
N ASP A 278 7.81 -13.15 -11.31
CA ASP A 278 8.03 -12.80 -9.91
C ASP A 278 7.83 -11.29 -9.66
N PHE A 279 7.65 -10.91 -8.40
CA PHE A 279 7.42 -9.54 -7.99
C PHE A 279 8.48 -8.58 -8.53
N TRP A 280 9.77 -8.96 -8.51
CA TRP A 280 10.86 -8.08 -8.92
C TRP A 280 10.93 -7.88 -10.43
N THR A 281 10.60 -8.93 -11.20
CA THR A 281 10.43 -8.85 -12.65
C THR A 281 9.30 -7.88 -12.97
N LEU A 282 8.14 -8.00 -12.32
CA LEU A 282 7.02 -7.07 -12.50
C LEU A 282 7.35 -5.64 -12.09
N TRP A 283 8.05 -5.48 -10.98
CA TRP A 283 8.42 -4.17 -10.44
C TRP A 283 9.46 -3.44 -11.30
N THR A 284 10.42 -4.18 -11.84
CA THR A 284 11.57 -3.62 -12.59
C THR A 284 11.22 -3.43 -14.06
N ASP A 285 10.71 -4.47 -14.70
CA ASP A 285 10.48 -4.52 -16.16
C ASP A 285 9.06 -4.08 -16.53
N GLY A 286 8.14 -4.15 -15.56
CA GLY A 286 6.74 -3.77 -15.72
C GLY A 286 5.82 -4.95 -15.99
N ILE A 287 4.52 -4.70 -15.86
CA ILE A 287 3.49 -5.70 -16.16
C ILE A 287 3.53 -6.01 -17.67
N PRO A 288 3.61 -7.28 -18.08
CA PRO A 288 3.56 -7.66 -19.49
C PRO A 288 2.26 -7.18 -20.14
N LEU A 289 2.35 -6.61 -21.33
CA LEU A 289 1.16 -6.29 -22.10
C LEU A 289 0.55 -7.59 -22.64
N ALA A 290 -0.68 -7.90 -22.24
CA ALA A 290 -1.42 -9.09 -22.65
C ALA A 290 -2.78 -8.74 -23.26
N LEU A 291 -3.36 -9.69 -24.00
CA LEU A 291 -4.69 -9.55 -24.61
C LEU A 291 -5.81 -9.76 -23.59
N VAL A 292 -5.59 -10.64 -22.61
CA VAL A 292 -6.56 -10.98 -21.57
C VAL A 292 -5.88 -10.93 -20.20
N PHE A 293 -6.56 -10.32 -19.23
CA PHE A 293 -6.14 -10.28 -17.84
C PHE A 293 -7.20 -10.93 -16.94
N ILE A 294 -6.79 -11.94 -16.18
CA ILE A 294 -7.63 -12.67 -15.24
C ILE A 294 -7.15 -12.31 -13.83
N PHE A 295 -8.04 -11.69 -13.06
CA PHE A 295 -7.84 -11.38 -11.65
C PHE A 295 -8.86 -12.16 -10.84
N ILE A 296 -8.40 -13.03 -9.95
CA ILE A 296 -9.26 -13.91 -9.13
C ILE A 296 -8.85 -13.82 -7.67
#